data_AF-A0A255Z1S4-F1
#
_entry.id   AF-A0A255Z1S4-F1
#
_cell.length_a   1.000
_cell.length_b   1.000
_cell.length_c   1.000
_cell.angle_alpha   90.00
_cell.angle_beta   90.00
_cell.angle_gamma   90.00
#
_symmetry.space_group_name_H-M   'P 1'
#
loop_
_entity.id
_entity.type
_entity.pdbx_description
1 polymer ?
#
loop_
_entity_poly.entity_id
_entity_poly.type
_entity_poly.pdbx_seq_one_letter_code
_entity_poly.pdbx_strand_id
1 'polypeptide(L)'
;MEPMLSRRALFGRPQPSGTTPADPPLAMTIAHCLAETGAYCRTCGDACPEGAIRFLLRSGGRARADVDGERCTGCGHCLPPCPVNAIRLIPRDAGRP
;
A
#
# COMPACT_ATOMS: atom_id res chain seq x y z
N MET A 1 -7.40 42.83 4.51
CA MET A 1 -7.87 41.87 5.54
C MET A 1 -8.68 40.82 4.80
N GLU A 2 -8.48 39.53 5.08
CA GLU A 2 -8.93 38.33 4.34
C GLU A 2 -7.96 37.82 3.24
N PRO A 3 -6.95 36.99 3.59
CA PRO A 3 -6.22 36.23 2.59
C PRO A 3 -7.17 35.15 2.03
N MET A 4 -7.41 35.16 0.72
CA MET A 4 -8.22 34.17 0.01
C MET A 4 -7.59 32.78 0.11
N LEU A 5 -7.94 32.11 1.20
CA LEU A 5 -7.64 30.74 1.58
C LEU A 5 -8.17 29.80 0.49
N SER A 6 -7.29 29.44 -0.45
CA SER A 6 -7.59 28.54 -1.56
C SER A 6 -8.05 27.17 -1.02
N ARG A 7 -9.23 26.69 -1.46
CA ARG A 7 -9.80 25.37 -1.11
C ARG A 7 -8.86 24.18 -1.34
N ARG A 8 -7.78 24.37 -2.13
CA ARG A 8 -6.69 23.40 -2.31
C ARG A 8 -5.83 23.16 -1.07
N ALA A 9 -5.84 24.07 -0.09
CA ALA A 9 -5.09 23.92 1.15
C ALA A 9 -5.78 22.99 2.18
N LEU A 10 -7.07 22.71 2.03
CA LEU A 10 -7.84 21.83 2.93
C LEU A 10 -7.89 20.36 2.47
N PHE A 11 -7.71 20.10 1.17
CA PHE A 11 -7.69 18.75 0.57
C PHE A 11 -6.32 18.36 -0.01
N GLY A 12 -5.27 19.13 0.31
CA GLY A 12 -3.91 18.77 -0.06
C GLY A 12 -3.29 17.87 0.99
N ARG A 13 -3.03 16.61 0.66
CA ARG A 13 -1.87 15.91 1.24
C ARG A 13 -0.79 15.81 0.16
N PRO A 14 0.09 16.81 0.01
CA PRO A 14 1.40 16.51 -0.54
C PRO A 14 2.08 15.54 0.44
N GLN A 15 2.12 14.26 0.07
CA GLN A 15 2.96 13.28 0.73
C GLN A 15 4.24 13.15 -0.10
N PRO A 16 5.31 13.91 0.19
CA PRO A 16 6.63 13.51 -0.25
C PRO A 16 7.01 12.29 0.61
N SER A 17 6.60 11.10 0.16
CA SER A 17 7.16 9.85 0.67
C SER A 17 8.59 9.77 0.17
N GLY A 18 9.48 10.38 0.95
CA GLY A 18 10.89 10.54 0.64
C GLY A 18 11.52 9.24 0.13
N THR A 19 11.88 9.25 -1.14
CA THR A 19 12.94 8.39 -1.67
C THR A 19 14.27 9.06 -1.33
N THR A 20 14.67 8.99 -0.06
CA THR A 20 16.08 9.25 0.27
C THR A 20 16.83 7.97 -0.10
N PRO A 21 18.01 8.02 -0.75
CA PRO A 21 18.81 6.85 -1.09
C PRO A 21 19.28 5.98 0.11
N ALA A 22 18.85 6.32 1.34
CA ALA A 22 19.32 5.75 2.59
C ALA A 22 18.29 4.82 3.28
N ASP A 23 17.05 4.75 2.81
CA ASP A 23 16.06 3.80 3.34
C ASP A 23 16.27 2.44 2.65
N PRO A 24 16.49 1.34 3.41
CA PRO A 24 16.61 0.02 2.80
C PRO A 24 15.31 -0.26 2.04
N PRO A 25 15.36 -0.73 0.79
CA PRO A 25 14.16 -1.00 0.02
C PRO A 25 13.36 -2.03 0.80
N LEU A 26 12.17 -1.67 1.31
CA LEU A 26 11.29 -2.63 1.98
C LEU A 26 10.39 -3.29 0.92
N ALA A 27 10.32 -4.62 0.93
CA ALA A 27 9.32 -5.39 0.23
C ALA A 27 8.09 -5.55 1.10
N MET A 28 6.93 -5.53 0.47
CA MET A 28 5.67 -5.87 1.11
C MET A 28 5.35 -7.32 0.80
N THR A 29 5.03 -8.10 1.83
CA THR A 29 4.45 -9.44 1.68
C THR A 29 3.03 -9.44 2.22
N ILE A 30 2.18 -10.26 1.60
CA ILE A 30 0.77 -10.40 1.95
C ILE A 30 0.49 -11.88 2.16
N ALA A 31 -0.01 -12.24 3.34
CA ALA A 31 -0.39 -13.59 3.71
C ALA A 31 -1.73 -13.57 4.45
N HIS A 32 -2.56 -14.60 4.25
CA HIS A 32 -3.90 -14.70 4.85
C HIS A 32 -4.79 -13.50 4.49
N CYS A 33 -4.81 -13.10 3.21
CA CYS A 33 -5.59 -11.95 2.78
C CYS A 33 -7.09 -12.27 2.85
N LEU A 34 -7.88 -11.36 3.44
CA LEU A 34 -9.33 -11.51 3.51
C LEU A 34 -9.97 -11.65 2.11
N ALA A 35 -9.36 -11.07 1.07
CA ALA A 35 -9.84 -11.21 -0.31
C ALA A 35 -9.75 -12.66 -0.85
N GLU A 36 -8.82 -13.46 -0.32
CA GLU A 36 -8.62 -14.86 -0.70
C GLU A 36 -9.72 -15.78 -0.13
N THR A 37 -10.52 -15.31 0.83
CA THR A 37 -11.69 -16.03 1.35
C THR A 37 -12.97 -15.75 0.57
N GLY A 38 -12.92 -14.89 -0.46
CA GLY A 38 -14.08 -14.50 -1.28
C GLY A 38 -14.77 -13.21 -0.80
N ALA A 39 -14.32 -12.61 0.30
CA ALA A 39 -14.79 -11.30 0.73
C ALA A 39 -14.21 -10.19 -0.15
N TYR A 40 -15.00 -9.15 -0.44
CA TYR A 40 -14.51 -7.98 -1.15
C TYR A 40 -13.78 -7.04 -0.18
N CYS A 41 -12.45 -7.16 -0.09
CA CYS A 41 -11.60 -6.33 0.75
C CYS A 41 -10.45 -5.74 -0.08
N ARG A 42 -10.31 -4.41 -0.04
CA ARG A 42 -9.33 -3.65 -0.85
C ARG A 42 -8.75 -2.43 -0.15
N THR A 43 -8.98 -2.32 1.16
CA THR A 43 -8.63 -1.17 1.99
C THR A 43 -7.14 -0.84 1.96
N CYS A 44 -6.25 -1.84 1.88
CA CYS A 44 -4.82 -1.60 1.75
C CYS A 44 -4.45 -0.96 0.40
N GLY A 45 -5.14 -1.36 -0.69
CA GLY A 45 -4.99 -0.75 -2.00
C GLY A 45 -5.49 0.68 -2.04
N ASP A 46 -6.66 0.94 -1.43
CA ASP A 46 -7.23 2.29 -1.35
C ASP A 46 -6.37 3.22 -0.46
N ALA A 47 -5.68 2.66 0.54
CA ALA A 47 -4.75 3.41 1.40
C ALA A 47 -3.35 3.59 0.82
N CYS A 48 -3.01 2.92 -0.29
CA CYS A 48 -1.68 2.99 -0.89
C CYS A 48 -1.54 4.28 -1.71
N PRO A 49 -0.70 5.26 -1.28
CA PRO A 49 -0.56 6.52 -2.02
C PRO A 49 0.08 6.33 -3.39
N GLU A 50 0.98 5.35 -3.51
CA GLU A 50 1.69 5.02 -4.75
C GLU A 50 0.85 4.21 -5.74
N GLY A 51 -0.33 3.73 -5.32
CA GLY A 51 -1.14 2.80 -6.12
C GLY A 51 -0.42 1.50 -6.46
N ALA A 52 0.49 1.04 -5.59
CA ALA A 52 1.34 -0.13 -5.82
C ALA A 52 0.61 -1.47 -5.58
N ILE A 53 -0.59 -1.47 -5.00
CA ILE A 53 -1.33 -2.70 -4.65
C ILE A 53 -2.53 -2.85 -5.59
N ARG A 54 -2.61 -3.99 -6.27
CA ARG A 54 -3.71 -4.35 -7.17
C ARG A 54 -4.40 -5.61 -6.69
N PHE A 55 -5.67 -5.77 -7.03
CA PHE A 55 -6.43 -6.99 -6.73
C PHE A 55 -6.69 -7.74 -8.03
N LEU A 56 -6.01 -8.86 -8.21
CA LEU A 56 -6.15 -9.70 -9.39
C LEU A 56 -7.12 -10.84 -9.08
N LEU A 57 -8.11 -11.03 -9.95
CA LEU A 57 -9.00 -12.17 -9.86
C LEU A 57 -8.22 -13.45 -10.20
N ARG A 58 -8.28 -14.45 -9.31
CA ARG A 58 -7.68 -15.76 -9.51
C ARG A 58 -8.75 -16.77 -9.92
N SER A 59 -8.30 -17.91 -10.44
CA SER A 59 -9.16 -19.08 -10.69
C SER A 59 -9.94 -19.44 -9.42
N GLY A 60 -11.27 -19.57 -9.54
CA GLY A 60 -12.16 -19.81 -8.40
C GLY A 60 -12.84 -18.55 -7.84
N GLY A 61 -12.76 -17.41 -8.54
CA GLY A 61 -13.54 -16.20 -8.23
C GLY A 61 -13.05 -15.42 -7.01
N ARG A 62 -11.86 -15.74 -6.50
CA ARG A 62 -11.26 -15.09 -5.33
C ARG A 62 -10.24 -14.06 -5.79
N ALA A 63 -10.26 -12.89 -5.19
CA ALA A 63 -9.27 -11.86 -5.46
C ALA A 63 -8.01 -12.09 -4.61
N ARG A 64 -6.84 -11.81 -5.19
CA ARG A 64 -5.57 -11.81 -4.47
C ARG A 64 -4.94 -10.44 -4.62
N ALA A 65 -4.47 -9.89 -3.50
CA ALA A 65 -3.67 -8.68 -3.52
C ALA A 65 -2.29 -9.00 -4.11
N ASP A 66 -1.87 -8.18 -5.07
CA ASP A 66 -0.61 -8.24 -5.79
C ASP A 66 0.09 -6.89 -5.62
N VAL A 67 1.39 -6.91 -5.35
CA VAL A 67 2.15 -5.69 -5.05
C VAL A 67 3.19 -5.48 -6.14
N ASP A 68 3.12 -4.31 -6.76
CA ASP A 68 4.15 -3.81 -7.67
C ASP A 68 5.38 -3.41 -6.84
N GLY A 69 6.43 -4.22 -6.96
CA GLY A 69 7.68 -4.02 -6.26
C GLY A 69 8.33 -2.68 -6.62
N GLU A 70 8.24 -2.23 -7.87
CA GLU A 70 8.92 -1.02 -8.34
C GLU A 70 8.24 0.24 -7.82
N ARG A 71 6.92 0.19 -7.60
CA ARG A 71 6.13 1.30 -7.07
C ARG A 71 6.02 1.30 -5.55
N CYS A 72 6.22 0.16 -4.91
CA CYS A 72 6.12 0.06 -3.45
C CYS A 72 7.34 0.68 -2.77
N THR A 73 7.12 1.84 -2.14
CA THR A 73 8.14 2.58 -1.37
C THR A 73 8.37 2.03 0.04
N GLY A 74 7.56 1.08 0.50
CA GLY A 74 7.64 0.58 1.88
C GLY A 74 7.09 1.52 2.95
N CYS A 75 6.32 2.56 2.58
CA CYS A 75 5.82 3.59 3.49
C CYS A 75 4.83 3.13 4.59
N GLY A 76 4.40 1.86 4.59
CA GLY A 76 3.57 1.28 5.65
C GLY A 76 2.10 1.76 5.74
N HIS A 77 1.62 2.62 4.84
CA HIS A 77 0.24 3.14 4.87
C HIS A 77 -0.85 2.05 4.77
N CYS A 78 -0.49 0.90 4.21
CA CYS A 78 -1.36 -0.27 4.08
C CYS A 78 -1.51 -1.08 5.38
N LEU A 79 -0.62 -0.90 6.39
CA LEU A 79 -0.65 -1.69 7.62
C LEU A 79 -1.85 -1.36 8.52
N PRO A 80 -2.10 -0.09 8.93
CA PRO A 80 -3.22 0.25 9.82
C PRO A 80 -4.62 -0.14 9.29
N PRO A 81 -4.96 0.03 8.00
CA PRO A 81 -6.29 -0.28 7.48
C PRO A 81 -6.54 -1.78 7.27
N CYS A 82 -5.54 -2.65 7.46
CA CYS A 82 -5.70 -4.08 7.22
C CYS A 82 -6.44 -4.75 8.40
N PRO A 83 -7.70 -5.20 8.22
CA PRO A 83 -8.52 -5.70 9.34
C PRO A 83 -8.04 -7.06 9.90
N VAL A 84 -7.27 -7.80 9.10
CA VAL A 84 -6.75 -9.13 9.46
C VAL A 84 -5.23 -9.14 9.65
N ASN A 85 -4.60 -7.96 9.64
CA ASN A 85 -3.14 -7.81 9.77
C ASN A 85 -2.33 -8.73 8.83
N ALA A 86 -2.79 -8.85 7.57
CA ALA A 86 -2.23 -9.74 6.54
C ALA A 86 -0.91 -9.25 5.92
N ILE A 87 -0.48 -8.03 6.24
CA ILE A 87 0.61 -7.33 5.53
C ILE A 87 1.85 -7.27 6.42
N ARG A 88 3.03 -7.51 5.84
CA ARG A 88 4.33 -7.32 6.48
C ARG A 88 5.26 -6.54 5.56
N LEU A 89 6.13 -5.74 6.16
CA LEU A 89 7.26 -5.10 5.48
C LEU A 89 8.53 -5.83 5.87
N ILE A 90 9.32 -6.23 4.87
CA ILE A 90 10.61 -6.92 5.04
C ILE A 90 11.70 -6.18 4.27
N PRO A 91 12.96 -6.20 4.70
CA PRO A 91 14.07 -5.69 3.88
C PRO A 91 14.18 -6.45 2.56
N ARG A 92 14.39 -5.77 1.42
CA ARG A 92 14.54 -6.41 0.11
C ARG A 92 15.88 -7.09 -0.08
N ASP A 93 16.84 -6.79 0.77
CA ASP A 93 18.12 -7.49 0.88
C ASP A 93 18.02 -8.81 1.67
N ALA A 94 16.95 -9.03 2.45
CA ALA A 94 16.78 -10.19 3.31
C ALA A 94 16.08 -11.41 2.65
N GLY A 95 15.89 -11.42 1.32
CA GLY A 95 14.96 -12.35 0.67
C GLY A 95 15.28 -12.78 -0.76
N ARG A 96 16.56 -12.97 -1.11
CA ARG A 96 16.95 -13.65 -2.35
C ARG A 96 17.60 -15.01 -2.01
N PRO A 97 17.06 -16.16 -2.44
CA PRO A 97 17.92 -17.28 -2.81
C PRO A 97 18.66 -16.98 -4.12
#